data_AF-G0U2X7-F1
#
_entry.id   AF-G0U2X7-F1
#
_cell.length_a   1.000
_cell.length_b   1.000
_cell.length_c   1.000
_cell.angle_alpha   90.00
_cell.angle_beta   90.00
_cell.angle_gamma   90.00
#
_symmetry.space_group_name_H-M   'P 1'
#
loop_
_entity.id
_entity.type
_entity.pdbx_description
1 polymer ?
#
loop_
_entity_poly.entity_id
_entity_poly.type
_entity_poly.pdbx_seq_one_letter_code
_entity_poly.pdbx_strand_id
1 'polypeptide(L)'
;MHNDVLLERLDAFFSEGVNTDAVGGFFSDEYDLISRLHCPSDSSEALELYDAFKRYHALIEGVLQAFLDQEAESNPVNKEDLALAVMREAQKEQDSCQYLCVAYIAGALDFDSFKELVADVVAMTVYPVGDELSSGVASGDVGEDATKSSSSEAGSASDE
;
A
#
# COMPACT_ATOMS: atom_id res chain seq x y z
N MET A 1 -23.30 1.11 -17.79
CA MET A 1 -23.53 2.51 -18.21
C MET A 1 -24.09 3.37 -17.08
N HIS A 2 -25.23 3.06 -16.43
CA HIS A 2 -25.70 3.88 -15.29
C HIS A 2 -24.82 3.72 -14.03
N ASN A 3 -24.31 2.51 -13.77
CA ASN A 3 -23.49 2.24 -12.57
C ASN A 3 -22.09 2.86 -12.67
N ASP A 4 -21.55 3.00 -13.87
CA ASP A 4 -20.21 3.56 -14.09
C ASP A 4 -20.21 5.06 -13.78
N VAL A 5 -21.24 5.79 -14.22
CA VAL A 5 -21.42 7.22 -13.91
C VAL A 5 -21.63 7.45 -12.40
N LEU A 6 -22.28 6.51 -11.71
CA LEU A 6 -22.46 6.60 -10.25
C LEU A 6 -21.12 6.42 -9.52
N LEU A 7 -20.29 5.46 -9.94
CA LEU A 7 -18.97 5.25 -9.38
C LEU A 7 -18.03 6.41 -9.70
N GLU A 8 -18.06 6.96 -10.91
CA GLU A 8 -17.28 8.15 -11.28
C GLU A 8 -17.60 9.34 -10.38
N ARG A 9 -18.87 9.55 -10.04
CA ARG A 9 -19.30 10.62 -9.13
C ARG A 9 -18.87 10.36 -7.69
N LEU A 10 -19.02 9.12 -7.22
CA LEU A 10 -18.56 8.72 -5.90
C LEU A 10 -17.04 8.89 -5.79
N ASP A 11 -16.31 8.47 -6.80
CA ASP A 11 -14.85 8.57 -6.86
C ASP A 11 -14.38 10.02 -6.90
N ALA A 12 -15.04 10.86 -7.69
CA ALA A 12 -14.80 12.30 -7.69
C ALA A 12 -15.03 12.92 -6.30
N PHE A 13 -16.10 12.52 -5.60
CA PHE A 13 -16.38 12.99 -4.25
C PHE A 13 -15.31 12.56 -3.24
N PHE A 14 -14.89 11.29 -3.27
CA PHE A 14 -13.80 10.80 -2.43
C PHE A 14 -12.46 11.49 -2.73
N SER A 15 -12.24 11.85 -4.00
CA SER A 15 -11.06 12.58 -4.48
C SER A 15 -11.07 14.07 -4.12
N GLU A 16 -12.16 14.59 -3.55
CA GLU A 16 -12.17 15.95 -3.01
C GLU A 16 -11.18 16.04 -1.84
N GLY A 17 -10.41 17.14 -1.80
CA GLY A 17 -9.31 17.30 -0.85
C GLY A 17 -9.75 17.04 0.60
N VAL A 18 -10.92 17.52 1.01
CA VAL A 18 -11.43 17.31 2.38
C VAL A 18 -11.61 15.83 2.72
N ASN A 19 -12.09 15.02 1.77
CA ASN A 19 -12.36 13.60 1.98
C ASN A 19 -11.08 12.77 1.89
N THR A 20 -10.23 13.04 0.90
CA THR A 20 -8.91 12.40 0.79
C THR A 20 -8.02 12.75 1.97
N ASP A 21 -8.03 14.02 2.44
CA ASP A 21 -7.26 14.47 3.60
C ASP A 21 -7.77 13.81 4.89
N ALA A 22 -9.08 13.57 5.03
CA ALA A 22 -9.62 12.85 6.18
C ALA A 22 -9.12 11.40 6.24
N VAL A 23 -9.08 10.71 5.10
CA VAL A 23 -8.54 9.34 5.00
C VAL A 23 -7.03 9.33 5.22
N GLY A 24 -6.29 10.25 4.59
CA GLY A 24 -4.85 10.39 4.79
C GLY A 24 -4.47 10.78 6.22
N GLY A 25 -5.27 11.63 6.87
CA GLY A 25 -5.13 12.01 8.27
C GLY A 25 -5.30 10.81 9.18
N PHE A 26 -6.31 9.97 8.95
CA PHE A 26 -6.48 8.70 9.68
C PHE A 26 -5.22 7.82 9.59
N PHE A 27 -4.70 7.59 8.39
CA PHE A 27 -3.50 6.77 8.22
C PHE A 27 -2.23 7.39 8.82
N SER A 28 -2.17 8.72 8.87
CA SER A 28 -1.06 9.45 9.51
C SER A 28 -1.12 9.33 11.04
N ASP A 29 -2.30 9.48 11.62
CA ASP A 29 -2.51 9.39 13.08
C ASP A 29 -2.29 7.96 13.59
N GLU A 30 -2.68 6.96 12.79
CA GLU A 30 -2.56 5.54 13.13
C GLU A 30 -1.27 4.89 12.65
N TYR A 31 -0.37 5.65 12.02
CA TYR A 31 0.81 5.13 11.32
C TYR A 31 1.66 4.16 12.16
N ASP A 32 1.91 4.52 13.42
CA ASP A 32 2.73 3.70 14.34
C ASP A 32 2.07 2.36 14.69
N LEU A 33 0.75 2.29 14.67
CA LEU A 33 0.00 1.05 14.90
C LEU A 33 -0.07 0.21 13.63
N ILE A 34 -0.46 0.83 12.51
CA ILE A 34 -0.70 0.12 11.25
C ILE A 34 0.60 -0.34 10.57
N SER A 35 1.72 0.34 10.77
CA SER A 35 3.04 -0.08 10.23
C SER A 35 3.55 -1.40 10.83
N ARG A 36 2.99 -1.83 11.97
CA ARG A 36 3.34 -3.09 12.65
C ARG A 36 2.50 -4.30 12.18
N LEU A 37 1.58 -4.12 11.22
CA LEU A 37 0.66 -5.14 10.72
C LEU A 37 1.32 -6.47 10.33
N HIS A 38 2.55 -6.41 9.83
CA HIS A 38 3.27 -7.58 9.28
C HIS A 38 3.98 -8.40 10.36
N CYS A 39 4.00 -7.95 11.61
CA CYS A 39 4.51 -8.74 12.72
C CYS A 39 3.40 -9.66 13.26
N PRO A 40 3.71 -10.94 13.57
CA PRO A 40 2.79 -11.79 14.32
C PRO A 40 2.56 -11.14 15.69
N SER A 41 1.41 -10.51 15.85
CA SER A 41 1.13 -9.64 16.98
C SER A 41 0.70 -10.43 18.21
N ASP A 42 1.16 -10.00 19.37
CA ASP A 42 0.57 -10.39 20.64
C ASP A 42 -0.91 -9.98 20.67
N SER A 43 -1.75 -10.72 21.39
CA SER A 43 -3.22 -10.53 21.38
C SER A 43 -3.71 -9.10 21.66
N SER A 44 -2.93 -8.25 22.33
CA SER A 44 -3.28 -6.85 22.62
C SER A 44 -3.18 -5.96 21.38
N GLU A 45 -2.12 -6.08 20.60
CA GLU A 45 -1.92 -5.29 19.37
C GLU A 45 -2.95 -5.67 18.30
N ALA A 46 -3.36 -6.95 18.26
CA ALA A 46 -4.45 -7.40 17.40
C ALA A 46 -5.79 -6.72 17.74
N LEU A 47 -6.05 -6.47 19.04
CA LEU A 47 -7.26 -5.76 19.48
C LEU A 47 -7.19 -4.27 19.14
N GLU A 48 -6.05 -3.63 19.35
CA GLU A 48 -5.83 -2.23 18.96
C GLU A 48 -6.01 -2.04 17.45
N LEU A 49 -5.50 -2.98 16.66
CA LEU A 49 -5.65 -2.95 15.21
C LEU A 49 -7.11 -3.14 14.77
N TYR A 50 -7.84 -4.03 15.43
CA TYR A 50 -9.28 -4.17 15.18
C TYR A 50 -10.06 -2.91 15.59
N ASP A 51 -9.65 -2.24 16.66
CA ASP A 51 -10.20 -0.94 17.04
C ASP A 51 -9.88 0.16 16.01
N ALA A 52 -8.69 0.15 15.40
CA ALA A 52 -8.36 1.02 14.27
C ALA A 52 -9.24 0.72 13.05
N PHE A 53 -9.44 -0.56 12.70
CA PHE A 53 -10.34 -0.96 11.62
C PHE A 53 -11.78 -0.48 11.83
N LYS A 54 -12.32 -0.57 13.05
CA LYS A 54 -13.66 -0.04 13.36
C LYS A 54 -13.74 1.49 13.19
N ARG A 55 -12.69 2.22 13.56
CA ARG A 55 -12.63 3.67 13.36
C ARG A 55 -12.54 4.04 11.88
N TYR A 56 -11.75 3.27 11.11
CA TYR A 56 -11.71 3.40 9.66
C TYR A 56 -13.08 3.15 9.02
N HIS A 57 -13.78 2.09 9.45
CA HIS A 57 -15.15 1.81 9.01
C HIS A 57 -16.08 3.01 9.26
N ALA A 58 -16.08 3.55 10.48
CA ALA A 58 -16.91 4.69 10.84
C ALA A 58 -16.57 5.96 10.02
N LEU A 59 -15.29 6.16 9.72
CA LEU A 59 -14.83 7.26 8.84
C LEU A 59 -15.43 7.11 7.44
N ILE A 60 -15.28 5.95 6.81
CA ILE A 60 -15.79 5.70 5.46
C ILE A 60 -17.32 5.76 5.42
N GLU A 61 -18.01 5.23 6.44
CA GLU A 61 -19.46 5.37 6.57
C GLU A 61 -19.89 6.85 6.64
N GLY A 62 -19.15 7.67 7.40
CA GLY A 62 -19.36 9.12 7.46
C GLY A 62 -19.21 9.81 6.10
N VAL A 63 -18.16 9.48 5.36
CA VAL A 63 -17.93 10.02 4.00
C VAL A 63 -19.04 9.57 3.04
N LEU A 64 -19.46 8.31 3.09
CA LEU A 64 -20.56 7.79 2.28
C LEU A 64 -21.89 8.46 2.61
N GLN A 65 -22.18 8.71 3.88
CA GLN A 65 -23.40 9.39 4.28
C GLN A 65 -23.39 10.85 3.82
N ALA A 66 -22.25 11.55 3.91
CA ALA A 66 -22.10 12.91 3.38
C ALA A 66 -22.34 12.97 1.86
N PHE A 67 -21.81 11.99 1.10
CA PHE A 67 -22.09 11.87 -0.33
C PHE A 67 -23.60 11.71 -0.61
N LEU A 68 -24.28 10.82 0.12
CA LEU A 68 -25.71 10.59 -0.05
C LEU A 68 -26.54 11.82 0.31
N ASP A 69 -26.16 12.56 1.33
CA ASP A 69 -26.83 13.80 1.75
C ASP A 69 -26.66 14.90 0.69
N GLN A 70 -25.47 15.06 0.12
CA GLN A 70 -25.21 15.98 -0.98
C GLN A 70 -26.02 15.61 -2.23
N GLU A 71 -26.13 14.33 -2.55
CA GLU A 71 -26.84 13.86 -3.73
C GLU A 71 -28.36 13.87 -3.58
N ALA A 72 -28.88 13.80 -2.36
CA ALA A 72 -30.32 13.85 -2.08
C ALA A 72 -30.98 15.14 -2.61
N GLU A 73 -30.23 16.24 -2.67
CA GLU A 73 -30.74 17.54 -3.13
C GLU A 73 -30.77 17.68 -4.66
N SER A 74 -29.85 17.00 -5.36
CA SER A 74 -29.62 17.23 -6.80
C SER A 74 -30.00 16.02 -7.66
N ASN A 75 -29.58 14.82 -7.27
CA ASN A 75 -29.80 13.59 -8.01
C ASN A 75 -29.82 12.38 -7.07
N PRO A 76 -30.98 12.09 -6.46
CA PRO A 76 -31.11 11.11 -5.38
C PRO A 76 -30.52 9.75 -5.78
N VAL A 77 -29.55 9.30 -4.99
CA VAL A 77 -28.90 7.99 -5.17
C VAL A 77 -29.59 6.97 -4.28
N ASN A 78 -30.01 5.85 -4.88
CA ASN A 78 -30.46 4.69 -4.13
C ASN A 78 -29.26 3.95 -3.53
N LYS A 79 -29.28 3.68 -2.22
CA LYS A 79 -28.21 2.98 -1.50
C LYS A 79 -27.97 1.57 -2.05
N GLU A 80 -29.03 0.87 -2.47
CA GLU A 80 -28.90 -0.47 -3.04
C GLU A 80 -28.16 -0.46 -4.38
N ASP A 81 -28.45 0.53 -5.24
CA ASP A 81 -27.80 0.68 -6.54
C ASP A 81 -26.32 1.05 -6.36
N LEU A 82 -26.01 1.90 -5.37
CA LEU A 82 -24.64 2.25 -4.99
C LEU A 82 -23.87 1.01 -4.51
N ALA A 83 -24.46 0.23 -3.61
CA ALA A 83 -23.85 -1.01 -3.11
C ALA A 83 -23.59 -2.01 -4.24
N LEU A 84 -24.56 -2.21 -5.14
CA LEU A 84 -24.41 -3.09 -6.30
C LEU A 84 -23.31 -2.61 -7.27
N ALA A 85 -23.17 -1.30 -7.44
CA ALA A 85 -22.11 -0.73 -8.28
C ALA A 85 -20.72 -1.00 -7.67
N VAL A 86 -20.53 -0.70 -6.39
CA VAL A 86 -19.27 -0.95 -5.66
C VAL A 86 -18.93 -2.43 -5.64
N MET A 87 -19.88 -3.31 -5.31
CA MET A 87 -19.65 -4.75 -5.27
C MET A 87 -19.26 -5.32 -6.64
N ARG A 88 -19.89 -4.83 -7.73
CA ARG A 88 -19.54 -5.27 -9.08
C ARG A 88 -18.12 -4.85 -9.46
N GLU A 89 -17.73 -3.64 -9.08
CA GLU A 89 -16.38 -3.15 -9.34
C GLU A 89 -15.33 -3.94 -8.57
N ALA A 90 -15.56 -4.16 -7.27
CA ALA A 90 -14.66 -4.93 -6.41
C ALA A 90 -14.47 -6.39 -6.87
N GLN A 91 -15.41 -6.94 -7.63
CA GLN A 91 -15.35 -8.31 -8.17
C GLN A 91 -14.65 -8.41 -9.53
N LYS A 92 -14.26 -7.30 -10.16
CA LYS A 92 -13.56 -7.35 -11.44
C LYS A 92 -12.16 -7.94 -11.23
N GLU A 93 -11.83 -9.00 -11.97
CA GLU A 93 -10.50 -9.65 -12.00
C GLU A 93 -9.40 -8.79 -12.65
N GLN A 94 -9.58 -7.46 -12.77
CA GLN A 94 -8.51 -6.60 -13.27
C GLN A 94 -7.51 -6.37 -12.15
N ASP A 95 -6.21 -6.52 -12.43
CA ASP A 95 -5.07 -6.32 -11.51
C ASP A 95 -4.98 -4.92 -10.88
N SER A 96 -5.96 -4.05 -11.12
CA SER A 96 -6.03 -2.70 -10.57
C SER A 96 -7.49 -2.28 -10.38
N CYS A 97 -7.84 -1.81 -9.18
CA CYS A 97 -9.13 -1.18 -8.94
C CYS A 97 -9.18 0.16 -9.69
N GLN A 98 -10.18 0.36 -10.56
CA GLN A 98 -10.26 1.55 -11.40
C GLN A 98 -10.60 2.82 -10.60
N TYR A 99 -11.30 2.66 -9.47
CA TYR A 99 -11.79 3.76 -8.64
C TYR A 99 -11.20 3.67 -7.24
N LEU A 100 -10.61 4.77 -6.77
CA LEU A 100 -10.03 4.88 -5.44
C LEU A 100 -11.08 4.66 -4.35
N CYS A 101 -12.29 5.20 -4.54
CA CYS A 101 -13.38 5.02 -3.58
C CYS A 101 -13.71 3.55 -3.31
N VAL A 102 -13.54 2.66 -4.31
CA VAL A 102 -13.83 1.23 -4.15
C VAL A 102 -12.79 0.56 -3.25
N ALA A 103 -11.51 0.92 -3.39
CA ALA A 103 -10.46 0.43 -2.49
C ALA A 103 -10.71 0.88 -1.04
N TYR A 104 -11.10 2.15 -0.85
CA TYR A 104 -11.43 2.65 0.49
C TYR A 104 -12.65 1.97 1.11
N ILE A 105 -13.70 1.74 0.33
CA ILE A 105 -14.90 1.04 0.80
C ILE A 105 -14.61 -0.44 1.07
N ALA A 106 -13.84 -1.11 0.21
CA ALA A 106 -13.43 -2.50 0.43
C ALA A 106 -12.66 -2.65 1.75
N GLY A 107 -11.70 -1.75 2.01
CA GLY A 107 -10.97 -1.71 3.27
C GLY A 107 -11.82 -1.37 4.50
N ALA A 108 -13.04 -0.86 4.35
CA ALA A 108 -13.96 -0.63 5.46
C ALA A 108 -14.87 -1.83 5.72
N LEU A 109 -15.10 -2.67 4.71
CA LEU A 109 -16.00 -3.82 4.77
C LEU A 109 -15.28 -5.12 5.15
N ASP A 110 -14.03 -5.27 4.71
CA ASP A 110 -13.24 -6.47 4.90
C ASP A 110 -11.87 -6.16 5.52
N PHE A 111 -11.51 -6.95 6.53
CA PHE A 111 -10.28 -6.74 7.26
C PHE A 111 -9.04 -7.14 6.46
N ASP A 112 -9.14 -8.12 5.54
CA ASP A 112 -8.02 -8.47 4.68
C ASP A 112 -7.75 -7.36 3.66
N SER A 113 -8.80 -6.81 3.04
CA SER A 113 -8.69 -5.61 2.19
C SER A 113 -8.16 -4.39 2.95
N PHE A 114 -8.54 -4.21 4.21
CA PHE A 114 -7.96 -3.14 5.05
C PHE A 114 -6.45 -3.30 5.20
N LYS A 115 -5.97 -4.53 5.43
CA LYS A 115 -4.54 -4.80 5.58
C LYS A 115 -3.77 -4.56 4.28
N GLU A 116 -4.34 -4.94 3.14
CA GLU A 116 -3.76 -4.65 1.83
C GLU A 116 -3.64 -3.14 1.60
N LEU A 117 -4.71 -2.39 1.88
CA LEU A 117 -4.70 -0.93 1.77
C LEU A 117 -3.66 -0.27 2.69
N VAL A 118 -3.53 -0.74 3.93
CA VAL A 118 -2.49 -0.28 4.86
C VAL A 118 -1.10 -0.56 4.29
N ALA A 119 -0.86 -1.76 3.77
CA ALA A 119 0.43 -2.14 3.20
C ALA A 119 0.80 -1.22 2.02
N ASP A 120 -0.17 -0.90 1.16
CA ASP A 120 0.02 0.04 0.05
C ASP A 120 0.38 1.44 0.55
N VAL A 121 -0.34 1.95 1.55
CA VAL A 121 -0.06 3.28 2.15
C VAL A 121 1.32 3.32 2.79
N VAL A 122 1.71 2.28 3.52
CA VAL A 122 3.05 2.18 4.13
C VAL A 122 4.13 2.11 3.04
N ALA A 123 3.93 1.32 1.99
CA ALA A 123 4.88 1.22 0.88
C ALA A 123 5.06 2.55 0.12
N MET A 124 4.00 3.36 -0.01
CA MET A 124 4.08 4.68 -0.63
C MET A 124 4.73 5.75 0.26
N THR A 125 4.64 5.60 1.59
CA THR A 125 5.14 6.59 2.56
C THR A 125 6.56 6.30 3.05
N VAL A 126 6.97 5.03 3.03
CA VAL A 126 8.35 4.63 3.31
C VAL A 126 9.18 4.70 2.02
N TYR A 127 9.86 5.83 1.82
CA TYR A 127 10.95 5.88 0.84
C TYR A 127 12.04 4.88 1.28
N PRO A 128 12.46 3.90 0.44
CA PRO A 128 13.60 3.06 0.78
C PRO A 128 14.87 3.94 0.74
N VAL A 129 15.20 4.55 1.88
CA VAL A 129 16.47 5.23 2.07
C VAL A 129 17.51 4.15 2.38
N GLY A 130 18.04 3.51 1.34
CA GLY A 130 19.27 2.74 1.43
C GLY A 130 19.28 1.40 0.71
N ASP A 131 19.61 1.41 -0.59
CA ASP A 131 20.55 0.41 -1.15
C ASP A 131 21.41 0.94 -2.32
N GLU A 132 21.45 2.26 -2.58
CA GLU A 132 22.21 2.82 -3.71
C GLU A 132 23.32 3.81 -3.32
N LEU A 133 23.71 3.87 -2.03
CA LEU A 133 24.83 4.70 -1.57
C LEU A 133 25.96 3.92 -0.88
N SER A 134 26.00 2.58 -1.01
CA SER A 134 27.24 1.84 -0.73
C SER A 134 28.24 2.07 -1.86
N SER A 135 28.95 3.18 -1.73
CA SER A 135 30.14 3.57 -2.47
C SER A 135 31.11 2.40 -2.68
N GLY A 136 31.10 1.82 -3.88
CA GLY A 136 32.15 0.97 -4.42
C GLY A 136 32.86 1.68 -5.57
N VAL A 137 33.42 2.88 -5.32
CA VAL A 137 34.30 3.54 -6.29
C VAL A 137 35.64 2.79 -6.28
N ALA A 138 35.76 1.74 -7.08
CA ALA A 138 37.04 1.19 -7.51
C ALA A 138 37.22 1.58 -8.98
N SER A 139 37.81 2.76 -9.20
CA SER A 139 38.18 3.25 -10.52
C SER A 139 39.71 3.38 -10.60
N GLY A 140 40.29 2.73 -11.61
CA GLY A 140 41.70 2.79 -12.02
C GLY A 140 42.43 1.47 -11.75
N ASP A 141 43.14 0.84 -12.68
CA ASP A 141 43.63 1.28 -13.99
C ASP A 141 44.20 0.04 -14.70
N VAL A 142 44.11 0.01 -16.03
CA VAL A 142 44.57 -1.09 -16.90
C VAL A 142 46.02 -0.83 -17.29
N GLY A 143 46.91 -1.82 -17.17
CA GLY A 143 48.30 -1.71 -17.62
C GLY A 143 48.98 -3.06 -17.88
N GLU A 144 49.51 -3.19 -19.09
CA GLU A 144 49.98 -4.37 -19.82
C GLU A 144 51.24 -5.10 -19.28
N ASP A 145 51.28 -6.40 -19.62
CA ASP A 145 52.38 -7.19 -20.22
C ASP A 145 53.83 -7.10 -19.68
N ALA A 146 54.39 -8.26 -19.30
CA ALA A 146 55.61 -8.81 -19.92
C ALA A 146 56.15 -10.04 -19.16
N THR A 147 56.38 -11.08 -19.94
CA THR A 147 57.13 -12.32 -19.71
C THR A 147 58.42 -12.23 -18.86
N LYS A 148 58.70 -13.25 -18.03
CA LYS A 148 60.01 -13.96 -18.05
C LYS A 148 60.00 -15.30 -17.31
N SER A 149 60.62 -16.27 -17.98
CA SER A 149 60.77 -17.69 -17.71
C SER A 149 61.74 -18.07 -16.57
N SER A 150 61.63 -19.36 -16.19
CA SER A 150 62.67 -20.27 -15.66
C SER A 150 62.99 -20.14 -14.17
N SER A 151 63.28 -21.18 -13.39
CA SER A 151 63.28 -22.66 -13.49
C SER A 151 63.79 -23.19 -12.13
N SER A 152 63.73 -24.51 -11.92
CA SER A 152 64.40 -25.33 -10.87
C SER A 152 63.81 -25.31 -9.45
N GLU A 153 63.92 -26.33 -8.62
CA GLU A 153 64.09 -27.81 -8.70
C GLU A 153 64.13 -28.28 -7.22
N ALA A 154 63.63 -29.49 -6.94
CA ALA A 154 63.95 -30.39 -5.82
C ALA A 154 63.71 -29.98 -4.33
N GLY A 155 63.12 -30.91 -3.57
CA GLY A 155 63.25 -30.96 -2.10
C GLY A 155 62.26 -31.87 -1.38
N SER A 156 62.55 -33.18 -1.35
CA SER A 156 61.89 -34.18 -0.47
C SER A 156 62.31 -34.04 1.00
N ALA A 157 61.40 -34.31 1.95
CA ALA A 157 61.60 -34.98 3.26
C ALA A 157 60.23 -35.04 3.96
N SER A 158 59.58 -36.18 4.18
CA SER A 158 59.84 -37.25 5.16
C SER A 158 59.66 -36.84 6.63
N ASP A 159 58.69 -37.53 7.25
CA ASP A 159 58.53 -37.95 8.65
C ASP A 159 58.71 -36.93 9.79
N GLU A 160 57.64 -36.74 10.57
CA GLU A 160 57.54 -37.19 11.98
C GLU A 160 56.07 -37.43 12.37
#